data_AF-A0A7Y6ZSC1-F1
#
_entry.id   AF-A0A7Y6ZSC1-F1
#
_cell.length_a   1.000
_cell.length_b   1.000
_cell.length_c   1.000
_cell.angle_alpha   90.00
_cell.angle_beta   90.00
_cell.angle_gamma   90.00
#
_symmetry.space_group_name_H-M   'P 1'
#
loop_
_entity.id
_entity.type
_entity.pdbx_description
1 polymer ?
#
loop_
_entity_poly.entity_id
_entity_poly.type
_entity_poly.pdbx_seq_one_letter_code
_entity_poly.pdbx_strand_id
1 'polypeptide(L)'
;MRKFFLLLFISLVIACTSEKKVKNTLEGFVFGTTYHITYIDASQSNYQKSIDSLFYLINKSLSTYIPTSDISKINNADTTVVVDAFFKEVFYKSKTIYTKTNGYFDPTVGKLVNAWGFGPKKLALKMTANAVDSMMQFVGFDKIAIKNSKIVKQQPEIYLDFNSIAKGYGVDVIGRFLESKNIENYLVEIGGEIRAKGKSNKNKNWKVAIEKPNTDGTQSIQTTVELVNQSMATSGNYRKFRISKEGKKYVHTINPKTGYATESNLLSASVISAADCADVDALATAFMAMGFEKTRAFVEKNKQLFVYLIFVDTDGSIQTYKNF
;
A
#
# COMPACT_ATOMS: atom_id res chain seq x y z
N MET A 1 -69.52 -41.22 -4.32
CA MET A 1 -68.31 -42.01 -4.05
C MET A 1 -67.14 -41.49 -4.88
N ARG A 2 -66.20 -40.82 -4.22
CA ARG A 2 -64.75 -40.98 -4.40
C ARG A 2 -64.20 -40.88 -5.85
N LYS A 3 -63.86 -39.67 -6.31
CA LYS A 3 -62.62 -39.48 -7.08
C LYS A 3 -61.84 -38.30 -6.50
N PHE A 4 -60.67 -38.68 -6.02
CA PHE A 4 -59.77 -37.97 -5.13
C PHE A 4 -59.21 -36.70 -5.79
N PHE A 5 -59.30 -35.61 -5.05
CA PHE A 5 -58.30 -34.54 -5.01
C PHE A 5 -56.88 -35.14 -5.11
N LEU A 6 -56.18 -34.92 -6.22
CA LEU A 6 -54.73 -35.05 -6.26
C LEU A 6 -54.14 -33.63 -6.25
N LEU A 7 -54.05 -33.11 -5.03
CA LEU A 7 -53.25 -31.94 -4.69
C LEU A 7 -51.79 -32.23 -5.06
N LEU A 8 -51.13 -31.22 -5.63
CA LEU A 8 -49.88 -30.67 -5.11
C LEU A 8 -48.71 -31.65 -4.89
N PHE A 9 -47.73 -31.58 -5.79
CA PHE A 9 -46.28 -31.55 -5.55
C PHE A 9 -45.57 -32.08 -6.80
N ILE A 10 -45.61 -31.31 -7.89
CA ILE A 10 -44.44 -31.32 -8.78
C ILE A 10 -43.41 -30.51 -8.02
N SER A 11 -42.62 -31.24 -7.24
CA SER A 11 -41.38 -30.77 -6.67
C SER A 11 -40.60 -30.10 -7.78
N LEU A 12 -40.48 -28.77 -7.70
CA LEU A 12 -39.34 -28.06 -8.24
C LEU A 12 -38.11 -28.65 -7.55
N VAL A 13 -37.61 -29.75 -8.11
CA VAL A 13 -36.23 -30.19 -7.89
C VAL A 13 -35.38 -29.19 -8.67
N ILE A 14 -35.26 -27.98 -8.11
CA ILE A 14 -34.14 -27.10 -8.43
C ILE A 14 -32.95 -27.90 -7.91
N ALA A 15 -32.36 -28.69 -8.80
CA ALA A 15 -31.06 -29.27 -8.58
C ALA A 15 -30.13 -28.08 -8.35
N CYS A 16 -29.88 -27.75 -7.09
CA CYS A 16 -28.73 -26.97 -6.68
C CYS A 16 -27.49 -27.81 -6.99
N THR A 17 -27.14 -27.92 -8.27
CA THR A 17 -25.77 -28.21 -8.66
C THR A 17 -24.95 -27.06 -8.13
N SER A 18 -24.27 -27.28 -7.01
CA SER A 18 -23.27 -26.32 -6.52
C SER A 18 -22.29 -26.11 -7.66
N GLU A 19 -22.31 -24.92 -8.27
CA GLU A 19 -21.33 -24.55 -9.29
C GLU A 19 -19.93 -24.85 -8.73
N LYS A 20 -19.18 -25.69 -9.45
CA LYS A 20 -17.85 -26.12 -9.04
C LYS A 20 -16.92 -24.93 -9.10
N LYS A 21 -16.78 -24.23 -7.97
CA LYS A 21 -15.85 -23.11 -7.81
C LYS A 21 -14.40 -23.55 -8.03
N VAL A 22 -13.71 -22.90 -8.96
CA VAL A 22 -12.32 -23.16 -9.35
C VAL A 22 -11.41 -22.07 -8.79
N LYS A 23 -10.22 -22.47 -8.33
CA LYS A 23 -9.15 -21.53 -7.95
C LYS A 23 -8.43 -21.08 -9.22
N ASN A 24 -8.39 -19.77 -9.44
CA ASN A 24 -7.60 -19.12 -10.48
C ASN A 24 -6.44 -18.35 -9.82
N THR A 25 -5.27 -18.36 -10.44
CA THR A 25 -4.09 -17.60 -10.01
C THR A 25 -3.54 -16.83 -11.19
N LEU A 26 -3.18 -15.56 -10.96
CA LEU A 26 -2.47 -14.71 -11.90
C LEU A 26 -1.21 -14.17 -11.22
N GLU A 27 -0.12 -14.06 -11.96
CA GLU A 27 1.16 -13.56 -11.47
C GLU A 27 1.90 -12.79 -12.55
N GLY A 28 2.74 -11.85 -12.14
CA GLY A 28 3.53 -11.04 -13.07
C GLY A 28 4.25 -9.90 -12.37
N PHE A 29 4.68 -8.92 -13.15
CA PHE A 29 5.44 -7.76 -12.67
C PHE A 29 4.66 -6.46 -12.83
N VAL A 30 4.64 -5.62 -11.80
CA VAL A 30 4.01 -4.30 -11.81
C VAL A 30 4.65 -3.40 -10.75
N PHE A 31 4.67 -2.08 -10.96
CA PHE A 31 5.18 -1.09 -9.98
C PHE A 31 6.61 -1.35 -9.47
N GLY A 32 7.46 -1.98 -10.29
CA GLY A 32 8.83 -2.35 -9.91
C GLY A 32 8.92 -3.54 -8.94
N THR A 33 7.87 -4.34 -8.85
CA THR A 33 7.77 -5.54 -8.01
C THR A 33 6.91 -6.61 -8.69
N THR A 34 6.58 -7.69 -7.99
CA THR A 34 5.68 -8.76 -8.46
C THR A 34 4.28 -8.58 -7.89
N TYR A 35 3.29 -9.18 -8.55
CA TYR A 35 1.97 -9.38 -7.99
C TYR A 35 1.57 -10.86 -8.04
N HIS A 36 0.74 -11.28 -7.10
CA HIS A 36 0.08 -12.56 -7.09
C HIS A 36 -1.40 -12.36 -6.73
N ILE A 37 -2.29 -12.78 -7.63
CA ILE A 37 -3.73 -12.61 -7.46
C ILE A 37 -4.36 -13.98 -7.52
N THR A 38 -4.96 -14.40 -6.41
CA THR A 38 -5.76 -15.62 -6.34
C THR A 38 -7.23 -15.25 -6.22
N TYR A 39 -8.10 -15.87 -6.99
CA TYR A 39 -9.55 -15.71 -6.85
C TYR A 39 -10.29 -17.00 -7.12
N ILE A 40 -11.48 -17.11 -6.55
CA ILE A 40 -12.33 -18.29 -6.67
C ILE A 40 -13.59 -17.90 -7.42
N ASP A 41 -13.77 -18.52 -8.57
CA ASP A 41 -14.87 -18.24 -9.50
C ASP A 41 -15.51 -19.56 -9.94
N ALA A 42 -16.81 -19.54 -10.21
CA ALA A 42 -17.52 -20.66 -10.83
C ALA A 42 -17.04 -20.89 -12.28
N SER A 43 -16.57 -19.83 -12.93
CA SER A 43 -15.99 -19.88 -14.28
C SER A 43 -14.45 -19.93 -14.25
N GLN A 44 -13.84 -20.44 -15.31
CA GLN A 44 -12.39 -20.29 -15.55
C GLN A 44 -12.06 -18.96 -16.25
N SER A 45 -12.82 -17.89 -15.95
CA SER A 45 -12.59 -16.58 -16.57
C SER A 45 -11.19 -16.08 -16.22
N ASN A 46 -10.39 -15.78 -17.24
CA ASN A 46 -9.06 -15.21 -17.07
C ASN A 46 -9.12 -13.69 -17.22
N TYR A 47 -8.90 -12.97 -16.12
CA TYR A 47 -8.94 -11.51 -16.08
C TYR A 47 -7.60 -10.80 -16.34
N GLN A 48 -6.54 -11.52 -16.72
CA GLN A 48 -5.19 -10.99 -16.91
C GLN A 48 -5.16 -9.66 -17.69
N LYS A 49 -5.73 -9.66 -18.92
CA LYS A 49 -5.74 -8.46 -19.78
C LYS A 49 -6.44 -7.25 -19.15
N SER A 50 -7.50 -7.48 -18.38
CA SER A 50 -8.24 -6.41 -17.70
C SER A 50 -7.42 -5.82 -16.56
N ILE A 51 -6.78 -6.69 -15.78
CA ILE A 51 -5.89 -6.32 -14.68
C ILE A 51 -4.66 -5.57 -15.20
N ASP A 52 -4.03 -6.05 -16.28
CA ASP A 52 -2.90 -5.36 -16.92
C ASP A 52 -3.29 -3.96 -17.42
N SER A 53 -4.51 -3.81 -17.95
CA SER A 53 -5.04 -2.50 -18.36
C SER A 53 -5.22 -1.56 -17.17
N LEU A 54 -5.72 -2.06 -16.04
CA LEU A 54 -5.83 -1.27 -14.80
C LEU A 54 -4.45 -0.86 -14.28
N PHE A 55 -3.49 -1.77 -14.26
CA PHE A 55 -2.10 -1.48 -13.88
C PHE A 55 -1.46 -0.42 -14.79
N TYR A 56 -1.71 -0.48 -16.09
CA TYR A 56 -1.26 0.55 -17.03
C TYR A 56 -1.86 1.92 -16.69
N LEU A 57 -3.17 2.00 -16.45
CA LEU A 57 -3.85 3.26 -16.11
C LEU A 57 -3.33 3.85 -14.80
N ILE A 58 -3.14 3.02 -13.76
CA ILE A 58 -2.56 3.46 -12.49
C ILE A 58 -1.14 4.00 -12.68
N ASN A 59 -0.30 3.30 -13.45
CA ASN A 59 1.06 3.76 -13.77
C ASN A 59 1.07 5.09 -14.53
N LYS A 60 0.19 5.24 -15.52
CA LYS A 60 0.01 6.47 -16.28
C LYS A 60 -0.41 7.64 -15.39
N SER A 61 -1.13 7.39 -14.31
CA SER A 61 -1.57 8.42 -13.36
C SER A 61 -0.50 8.75 -12.30
N LEU A 62 0.05 7.72 -11.64
CA LEU A 62 0.72 7.86 -10.34
C LEU A 62 2.22 7.52 -10.33
N SER A 63 2.79 7.01 -11.43
CA SER A 63 4.18 6.54 -11.41
C SER A 63 5.17 7.69 -11.59
N THR A 64 5.99 7.96 -10.58
CA THR A 64 7.10 8.94 -10.68
C THR A 64 8.25 8.48 -11.58
N TYR A 65 8.26 7.20 -11.98
CA TYR A 65 9.31 6.60 -12.82
C TYR A 65 8.99 6.72 -14.32
N ILE A 66 7.73 6.99 -14.68
CA ILE A 66 7.29 7.15 -16.07
C ILE A 66 7.24 8.64 -16.38
N PRO A 67 8.10 9.18 -17.28
CA PRO A 67 8.15 10.62 -17.56
C PRO A 67 6.85 11.21 -18.10
N THR A 68 6.05 10.39 -18.80
CA THR A 68 4.77 10.79 -19.42
C THR A 68 3.56 10.64 -18.49
N SER A 69 3.75 10.16 -17.25
CA SER A 69 2.66 10.06 -16.28
C SER A 69 2.20 11.43 -15.80
N ASP A 70 0.97 11.51 -15.31
CA ASP A 70 0.38 12.76 -14.84
C ASP A 70 1.16 13.32 -13.64
N ILE A 71 1.50 12.48 -12.65
CA ILE A 71 2.32 12.91 -11.51
C ILE A 71 3.70 13.44 -11.95
N SER A 72 4.34 12.81 -12.93
CA SER A 72 5.66 13.23 -13.42
C SER A 72 5.59 14.58 -14.13
N LYS A 73 4.57 14.80 -14.97
CA LYS A 73 4.32 16.09 -15.61
C LYS A 73 4.05 17.19 -14.58
N ILE A 74 3.19 16.92 -13.59
CA ILE A 74 2.90 17.83 -12.48
C ILE A 74 4.18 18.15 -11.71
N ASN A 75 5.04 17.16 -11.44
CA ASN A 75 6.33 17.35 -10.77
C ASN A 75 7.33 18.16 -11.61
N ASN A 76 7.21 18.15 -12.93
CA ASN A 76 7.97 18.99 -13.85
C ASN A 76 7.27 20.34 -14.15
N ALA A 77 6.37 20.77 -13.25
CA ALA A 77 5.66 22.06 -13.29
C ALA A 77 4.69 22.26 -14.47
N ASP A 78 4.22 21.18 -15.11
CA ASP A 78 3.12 21.26 -16.08
C ASP A 78 1.79 21.51 -15.36
N THR A 79 1.27 22.73 -15.47
CA THR A 79 0.00 23.17 -14.86
C THR A 79 -1.22 22.86 -15.72
N THR A 80 -1.03 22.30 -16.92
CA THR A 80 -2.12 21.98 -17.85
C THR A 80 -2.78 20.65 -17.53
N VAL A 81 -2.08 19.76 -16.82
CA VAL A 81 -2.52 18.40 -16.46
C VAL A 81 -3.85 18.43 -15.69
N VAL A 82 -4.85 17.76 -16.26
CA VAL A 82 -6.13 17.48 -15.61
C VAL A 82 -6.05 16.08 -15.02
N VAL A 83 -6.05 15.99 -13.69
CA VAL A 83 -5.87 14.73 -12.98
C VAL A 83 -7.12 13.83 -13.05
N ASP A 84 -6.88 12.54 -13.27
CA ASP A 84 -7.91 11.52 -13.37
C ASP A 84 -8.50 11.10 -12.01
N ALA A 85 -9.39 10.10 -12.03
CA ALA A 85 -10.03 9.59 -10.81
C ALA A 85 -9.03 8.88 -9.89
N PHE A 86 -8.06 8.13 -10.45
CA PHE A 86 -7.04 7.41 -9.68
C PHE A 86 -6.18 8.39 -8.87
N PHE A 87 -5.73 9.47 -9.50
CA PHE A 87 -4.98 10.54 -8.84
C PHE A 87 -5.79 11.22 -7.75
N LYS A 88 -7.05 11.59 -8.04
CA LYS A 88 -7.92 12.25 -7.05
C LYS A 88 -8.12 11.38 -5.81
N GLU A 89 -8.41 10.10 -5.99
CA GLU A 89 -8.62 9.18 -4.86
C GLU A 89 -7.36 9.05 -4.01
N VAL A 90 -6.20 8.81 -4.63
CA VAL A 90 -4.92 8.72 -3.91
C VAL A 90 -4.56 10.04 -3.22
N PHE A 91 -4.80 11.18 -3.87
CA PHE A 91 -4.56 12.49 -3.27
C PHE A 91 -5.40 12.72 -2.01
N TYR A 92 -6.70 12.42 -2.04
CA TYR A 92 -7.58 12.64 -0.89
C TYR A 92 -7.36 11.62 0.24
N LYS A 93 -7.08 10.35 -0.10
CA LYS A 93 -6.62 9.36 0.88
C LYS A 93 -5.34 9.81 1.54
N SER A 94 -4.36 10.25 0.75
CA SER A 94 -3.11 10.81 1.25
C SER A 94 -3.32 12.00 2.19
N LYS A 95 -4.26 12.90 1.85
CA LYS A 95 -4.61 14.06 2.70
C LYS A 95 -5.11 13.62 4.06
N THR A 96 -5.99 12.62 4.07
CA THR A 96 -6.56 12.04 5.27
C THR A 96 -5.48 11.43 6.17
N ILE A 97 -4.57 10.63 5.60
CA ILE A 97 -3.49 9.99 6.36
C ILE A 97 -2.45 11.03 6.82
N TYR A 98 -2.12 12.02 5.98
CA TYR A 98 -1.27 13.15 6.37
C TYR A 98 -1.80 13.84 7.62
N THR A 99 -3.09 14.19 7.65
CA THR A 99 -3.71 14.82 8.83
C THR A 99 -3.72 13.88 10.03
N LYS A 100 -4.15 12.62 9.85
CA LYS A 100 -4.23 11.64 10.96
C LYS A 100 -2.88 11.40 11.62
N THR A 101 -1.82 11.31 10.82
CA THR A 101 -0.46 11.03 11.28
C THR A 101 0.31 12.29 11.69
N ASN A 102 -0.35 13.46 11.75
CA ASN A 102 0.30 14.75 11.99
C ASN A 102 1.50 14.98 11.05
N GLY A 103 1.37 14.63 9.78
CA GLY A 103 2.39 14.78 8.74
C GLY A 103 3.56 13.81 8.80
N TYR A 104 3.49 12.71 9.57
CA TYR A 104 4.49 11.63 9.48
C TYR A 104 4.37 10.82 8.18
N PHE A 105 3.17 10.78 7.59
CA PHE A 105 2.98 10.46 6.19
C PHE A 105 2.85 11.77 5.40
N ASP A 106 3.77 12.06 4.49
CA ASP A 106 3.70 13.24 3.63
C ASP A 106 4.20 12.92 2.21
N PRO A 107 3.32 12.84 1.20
CA PRO A 107 3.70 12.62 -0.20
C PRO A 107 4.58 13.71 -0.82
N THR A 108 4.82 14.85 -0.17
CA THR A 108 5.67 15.92 -0.70
C THR A 108 7.16 15.73 -0.42
N VAL A 109 7.55 14.66 0.26
CA VAL A 109 8.97 14.33 0.54
C VAL A 109 9.75 13.88 -0.68
N GLY A 110 9.14 13.78 -1.87
CA GLY A 110 9.77 13.18 -3.05
C GLY A 110 11.08 13.83 -3.48
N LYS A 111 11.27 15.14 -3.23
CA LYS A 111 12.58 15.80 -3.45
C LYS A 111 13.68 15.24 -2.54
N LEU A 112 13.37 15.04 -1.26
CA LEU A 112 14.29 14.44 -0.31
C LEU A 112 14.55 12.97 -0.67
N VAL A 113 13.51 12.21 -1.04
CA VAL A 113 13.65 10.82 -1.51
C VAL A 113 14.63 10.73 -2.69
N ASN A 114 14.51 11.63 -3.68
CA ASN A 114 15.45 11.75 -4.79
C ASN A 114 16.87 12.13 -4.32
N ALA A 115 16.98 13.08 -3.39
CA ALA A 115 18.27 13.57 -2.90
C ALA A 115 19.06 12.54 -2.08
N TRP A 116 18.36 11.74 -1.27
CA TRP A 116 18.92 10.58 -0.58
C TRP A 116 19.19 9.39 -1.53
N GLY A 117 18.71 9.49 -2.78
CA GLY A 117 18.97 8.55 -3.87
C GLY A 117 18.10 7.28 -3.83
N PHE A 118 16.90 7.39 -3.26
CA PHE A 118 15.89 6.33 -3.26
C PHE A 118 14.83 6.53 -4.34
N GLY A 119 14.78 7.71 -4.96
CA GLY A 119 13.86 8.02 -6.06
C GLY A 119 14.47 7.86 -7.46
N PRO A 120 13.68 8.11 -8.52
CA PRO A 120 14.10 7.96 -9.92
C PRO A 120 15.20 8.94 -10.33
N LYS A 121 15.25 10.13 -9.72
CA LYS A 121 16.26 11.14 -10.02
C LYS A 121 17.40 11.01 -9.02
N LYS A 122 18.56 10.51 -9.47
CA LYS A 122 19.79 10.56 -8.67
C LYS A 122 20.32 11.99 -8.67
N LEU A 123 20.13 12.71 -7.57
CA LEU A 123 20.79 13.98 -7.37
C LEU A 123 22.21 13.72 -6.87
N ALA A 124 23.21 14.21 -7.59
CA ALA A 124 24.61 14.20 -7.16
C ALA A 124 24.87 15.29 -6.09
N LEU A 125 24.02 15.36 -5.07
CA LEU A 125 24.08 16.37 -4.03
C LEU A 125 24.63 15.76 -2.75
N LYS A 126 25.60 16.44 -2.12
CA LYS A 126 26.00 16.11 -0.75
C LYS A 126 24.89 16.57 0.19
N MET A 127 24.30 15.63 0.93
CA MET A 127 23.21 15.90 1.88
C MET A 127 23.74 16.56 3.17
N THR A 128 24.11 17.84 3.07
CA THR A 128 24.44 18.71 4.21
C THR A 128 23.18 19.18 4.93
N ALA A 129 23.30 19.69 6.17
CA ALA A 129 22.17 20.26 6.90
C ALA A 129 21.47 21.37 6.10
N ASN A 130 22.23 22.34 5.57
CA ASN A 130 21.67 23.42 4.73
C ASN A 130 20.93 22.90 3.49
N ALA A 131 21.40 21.80 2.88
CA ALA A 131 20.72 21.20 1.73
C ALA A 131 19.38 20.57 2.13
N VAL A 132 19.34 19.88 3.29
CA VAL A 132 18.10 19.34 3.86
C VAL A 132 17.13 20.47 4.19
N ASP A 133 17.58 21.49 4.92
CA ASP A 133 16.77 22.64 5.33
C ASP A 133 16.17 23.38 4.12
N SER A 134 16.95 23.58 3.07
CA SER A 134 16.47 24.20 1.82
C SER A 134 15.38 23.37 1.15
N MET A 135 15.50 22.04 1.15
CA MET A 135 14.46 21.17 0.58
C MET A 135 13.22 21.07 1.47
N MET A 136 13.38 21.15 2.79
CA MET A 136 12.29 21.11 3.75
C MET A 136 11.30 22.26 3.57
N GLN A 137 11.72 23.39 2.99
CA GLN A 137 10.83 24.49 2.62
C GLN A 137 9.69 24.04 1.68
N PHE A 138 9.94 23.01 0.87
CA PHE A 138 8.97 22.47 -0.09
C PHE A 138 8.18 21.27 0.44
N VAL A 139 8.47 20.81 1.66
CA VAL A 139 7.72 19.71 2.31
C VAL A 139 6.49 20.28 3.03
N GLY A 140 5.36 19.62 2.89
CA GLY A 140 4.07 19.96 3.46
C GLY A 140 2.92 19.68 2.49
N PHE A 141 2.17 18.61 2.73
CA PHE A 141 0.99 18.28 1.90
C PHE A 141 -0.18 19.28 2.06
N ASP A 142 -0.13 20.15 3.07
CA ASP A 142 -0.97 21.35 3.22
C ASP A 142 -0.69 22.44 2.16
N LYS A 143 0.47 22.41 1.50
CA LYS A 143 0.88 23.35 0.46
C LYS A 143 0.40 22.98 -0.95
N ILE A 144 -0.41 21.92 -1.08
CA ILE A 144 -0.97 21.45 -2.34
C ILE A 144 -2.49 21.29 -2.21
N ALA A 145 -3.21 21.66 -3.27
CA ALA A 145 -4.64 21.42 -3.42
C ALA A 145 -5.01 20.96 -4.84
N ILE A 146 -6.16 20.32 -4.98
CA ILE A 146 -6.81 20.12 -6.26
C ILE A 146 -7.86 21.22 -6.45
N LYS A 147 -7.78 21.97 -7.56
CA LYS A 147 -8.80 22.95 -7.98
C LYS A 147 -9.19 22.67 -9.43
N ASN A 148 -10.48 22.50 -9.71
CA ASN A 148 -10.98 22.19 -11.06
C ASN A 148 -10.24 21.00 -11.72
N SER A 149 -10.01 19.92 -10.96
CA SER A 149 -9.25 18.75 -11.41
C SER A 149 -7.80 19.04 -11.82
N LYS A 150 -7.19 20.13 -11.36
CA LYS A 150 -5.77 20.44 -11.57
C LYS A 150 -5.05 20.59 -10.23
N ILE A 151 -3.76 20.23 -10.19
CA ILE A 151 -2.93 20.42 -9.01
C ILE A 151 -2.45 21.86 -8.93
N VAL A 152 -2.71 22.50 -7.80
CA VAL A 152 -2.21 23.83 -7.46
C VAL A 152 -1.22 23.67 -6.31
N LYS A 153 0.02 24.08 -6.56
CA LYS A 153 1.10 24.08 -5.57
C LYS A 153 1.38 25.50 -5.12
N GLN A 154 1.64 25.72 -3.83
CA GLN A 154 2.10 27.03 -3.35
C GLN A 154 3.47 27.42 -3.94
N GLN A 155 4.31 26.42 -4.23
CA GLN A 155 5.62 26.60 -4.87
C GLN A 155 5.80 25.55 -5.99
N PRO A 156 6.32 25.92 -7.16
CA PRO A 156 6.51 24.98 -8.27
C PRO A 156 7.46 23.83 -7.91
N GLU A 157 8.38 24.08 -6.98
CA GLU A 157 9.37 23.16 -6.44
C GLU A 157 8.81 21.96 -5.68
N ILE A 158 7.56 22.02 -5.21
CA ILE A 158 6.99 20.90 -4.44
C ILE A 158 6.87 19.68 -5.35
N TYR A 159 7.35 18.54 -4.85
CA TYR A 159 7.43 17.29 -5.60
C TYR A 159 6.59 16.21 -4.92
N LEU A 160 5.56 15.74 -5.62
CA LEU A 160 4.66 14.68 -5.18
C LEU A 160 5.27 13.30 -5.43
N ASP A 161 5.15 12.42 -4.45
CA ASP A 161 5.54 11.03 -4.51
C ASP A 161 4.49 10.18 -3.76
N PHE A 162 3.76 9.35 -4.50
CA PHE A 162 2.74 8.45 -3.96
C PHE A 162 3.24 7.01 -3.79
N ASN A 163 4.55 6.75 -3.86
CA ASN A 163 5.10 5.39 -3.78
C ASN A 163 4.73 4.64 -2.49
N SER A 164 4.47 5.36 -1.39
CA SER A 164 4.06 4.82 -0.08
C SER A 164 2.54 4.62 0.10
N ILE A 165 1.76 4.72 -0.98
CA ILE A 165 0.30 4.50 -0.98
C ILE A 165 -0.19 3.86 -2.28
N ALA A 166 0.51 4.07 -3.39
CA ALA A 166 0.09 3.65 -4.73
C ALA A 166 0.06 2.13 -4.92
N LYS A 167 0.92 1.37 -4.23
CA LYS A 167 0.89 -0.10 -4.29
C LYS A 167 -0.36 -0.64 -3.60
N GLY A 168 -0.62 -0.23 -2.35
CA GLY A 168 -1.88 -0.53 -1.68
C GLY A 168 -3.10 -0.06 -2.48
N TYR A 169 -3.02 1.08 -3.14
CA TYR A 169 -4.08 1.53 -4.03
C TYR A 169 -4.32 0.60 -5.23
N GLY A 170 -3.25 0.09 -5.85
CA GLY A 170 -3.36 -0.93 -6.90
C GLY A 170 -4.08 -2.17 -6.41
N VAL A 171 -3.77 -2.63 -5.20
CA VAL A 171 -4.46 -3.76 -4.54
C VAL A 171 -5.95 -3.48 -4.42
N ASP A 172 -6.34 -2.29 -3.99
CA ASP A 172 -7.75 -1.90 -3.85
C ASP A 172 -8.49 -1.83 -5.19
N VAL A 173 -7.86 -1.27 -6.23
CA VAL A 173 -8.44 -1.20 -7.58
C VAL A 173 -8.70 -2.60 -8.13
N ILE A 174 -7.76 -3.52 -7.97
CA ILE A 174 -7.94 -4.92 -8.40
C ILE A 174 -9.02 -5.60 -7.56
N GLY A 175 -9.03 -5.40 -6.24
CA GLY A 175 -10.08 -5.93 -5.36
C GLY A 175 -11.47 -5.48 -5.81
N ARG A 176 -11.67 -4.18 -6.05
CA ARG A 176 -12.94 -3.62 -6.57
C ARG A 176 -13.30 -4.14 -7.96
N PHE A 177 -12.30 -4.34 -8.83
CA PHE A 177 -12.52 -4.94 -10.14
C PHE A 177 -13.04 -6.38 -10.01
N LEU A 178 -12.43 -7.23 -9.16
CA LEU A 178 -12.89 -8.60 -8.93
C LEU A 178 -14.33 -8.60 -8.35
N GLU A 179 -14.62 -7.69 -7.42
CA GLU A 179 -15.98 -7.52 -6.88
C GLU A 179 -16.99 -7.12 -7.96
N SER A 180 -16.61 -6.27 -8.92
CA SER A 180 -17.46 -5.93 -10.06
C SER A 180 -17.75 -7.11 -11.00
N LYS A 181 -16.99 -8.21 -10.87
CA LYS A 181 -17.21 -9.49 -11.55
C LYS A 181 -17.95 -10.51 -10.68
N ASN A 182 -18.55 -10.06 -9.58
CA ASN A 182 -19.22 -10.89 -8.58
C ASN A 182 -18.28 -11.92 -7.91
N ILE A 183 -16.98 -11.63 -7.84
CA ILE A 183 -16.02 -12.50 -7.18
C ILE A 183 -15.91 -12.12 -5.71
N GLU A 184 -16.41 -12.99 -4.85
CA GLU A 184 -16.49 -12.75 -3.40
C GLU A 184 -15.29 -13.29 -2.61
N ASN A 185 -14.45 -14.10 -3.25
CA ASN A 185 -13.39 -14.85 -2.59
C ASN A 185 -12.07 -14.62 -3.34
N TYR A 186 -11.20 -13.78 -2.79
CA TYR A 186 -9.93 -13.45 -3.42
C TYR A 186 -8.86 -13.06 -2.41
N LEU A 187 -7.61 -13.16 -2.87
CA LEU A 187 -6.41 -12.61 -2.25
C LEU A 187 -5.63 -11.88 -3.35
N VAL A 188 -5.51 -10.56 -3.23
CA VAL A 188 -4.69 -9.73 -4.10
C VAL A 188 -3.44 -9.38 -3.32
N GLU A 189 -2.26 -9.65 -3.89
CA GLU A 189 -0.96 -9.27 -3.35
C GLU A 189 -0.15 -8.54 -4.42
N ILE A 190 0.43 -7.40 -4.07
CA ILE A 190 1.35 -6.63 -4.92
C ILE A 190 2.49 -6.14 -4.04
N GLY A 191 3.71 -6.65 -4.23
CA GLY A 191 4.90 -6.18 -3.52
C GLY A 191 4.86 -6.27 -1.99
N GLY A 192 4.06 -7.17 -1.43
CA GLY A 192 3.83 -7.37 0.00
C GLY A 192 2.56 -6.68 0.53
N GLU A 193 1.95 -5.77 -0.23
CA GLU A 193 0.64 -5.20 0.09
C GLU A 193 -0.48 -6.16 -0.32
N ILE A 194 -1.43 -6.39 0.59
CA ILE A 194 -2.40 -7.47 0.48
C ILE A 194 -3.82 -6.97 0.76
N ARG A 195 -4.79 -7.51 0.03
CA ARG A 195 -6.22 -7.48 0.39
C ARG A 195 -6.82 -8.87 0.23
N ALA A 196 -7.49 -9.33 1.28
CA ALA A 196 -8.16 -10.62 1.33
C ALA A 196 -9.66 -10.43 1.54
N LYS A 197 -10.49 -11.10 0.73
CA LYS A 197 -11.95 -11.13 0.88
C LYS A 197 -12.47 -12.58 0.81
N GLY A 198 -13.50 -12.87 1.61
CA GLY A 198 -14.13 -14.18 1.65
C GLY A 198 -13.18 -15.25 2.20
N LYS A 199 -13.24 -16.43 1.59
CA LYS A 199 -12.50 -17.62 2.03
C LYS A 199 -11.67 -18.21 0.89
N SER A 200 -10.61 -18.92 1.27
CA SER A 200 -9.79 -19.72 0.36
C SER A 200 -10.56 -20.91 -0.23
N ASN A 201 -9.96 -21.59 -1.22
CA ASN A 201 -10.52 -22.79 -1.86
C ASN A 201 -10.69 -23.99 -0.90
N LYS A 202 -10.14 -23.88 0.31
CA LYS A 202 -10.32 -24.84 1.42
C LYS A 202 -11.41 -24.40 2.40
N ASN A 203 -12.21 -23.39 2.08
CA ASN A 203 -13.25 -22.80 2.93
C ASN A 203 -12.72 -22.29 4.29
N LYS A 204 -11.46 -21.83 4.32
CA LYS A 204 -10.79 -21.23 5.48
C LYS A 204 -10.44 -19.76 5.20
N ASN A 205 -10.28 -18.96 6.26
CA ASN A 205 -9.73 -17.61 6.17
C ASN A 205 -8.39 -17.61 5.40
N TRP A 206 -8.09 -16.50 4.74
CA TRP A 206 -6.84 -16.35 4.03
C TRP A 206 -5.69 -16.23 5.03
N LYS A 207 -4.65 -17.05 4.86
CA LYS A 207 -3.44 -17.03 5.69
C LYS A 207 -2.33 -16.32 4.94
N VAL A 208 -1.71 -15.35 5.59
CA VAL A 208 -0.56 -14.62 5.05
C VAL A 208 0.58 -14.61 6.05
N ALA A 209 1.80 -14.71 5.53
CA ALA A 209 3.00 -14.69 6.35
C ALA A 209 3.49 -13.25 6.55
N ILE A 210 3.98 -12.97 7.75
CA ILE A 210 4.79 -11.78 8.05
C ILE A 210 6.23 -12.26 8.11
N GLU A 211 7.09 -11.62 7.33
CA GLU A 211 8.51 -11.99 7.20
C GLU A 211 9.36 -11.43 8.35
N LYS A 212 10.48 -12.11 8.63
CA LYS A 212 11.55 -11.56 9.46
C LYS A 212 12.30 -10.45 8.71
N PRO A 213 12.69 -9.37 9.39
CA PRO A 213 13.40 -8.26 8.78
C PRO A 213 14.89 -8.58 8.61
N ASN A 214 15.23 -9.58 7.79
CA ASN A 214 16.61 -10.00 7.59
C ASN A 214 17.36 -9.03 6.66
N THR A 215 18.58 -8.64 7.03
CA THR A 215 19.43 -7.75 6.21
C THR A 215 20.33 -8.50 5.22
N ASP A 216 20.41 -9.82 5.33
CA ASP A 216 21.20 -10.71 4.47
C ASP A 216 20.47 -11.13 3.17
N GLY A 217 19.24 -10.64 2.98
CA GLY A 217 18.40 -10.95 1.82
C GLY A 217 17.62 -12.26 1.93
N THR A 218 17.79 -13.02 3.02
CA THR A 218 17.04 -14.27 3.22
C THR A 218 15.56 -13.99 3.53
N GLN A 219 14.68 -14.86 3.03
CA GLN A 219 13.26 -14.84 3.38
C GLN A 219 13.00 -15.90 4.44
N SER A 220 12.55 -15.47 5.61
CA SER A 220 12.08 -16.38 6.66
C SER A 220 10.83 -15.82 7.32
N ILE A 221 9.96 -16.72 7.76
CA ILE A 221 8.67 -16.36 8.35
C ILE A 221 8.89 -15.98 9.82
N GLN A 222 8.39 -14.80 10.19
CA GLN A 222 8.31 -14.37 11.60
C GLN A 222 7.03 -14.92 12.23
N THR A 223 5.89 -14.74 11.56
CA THR A 223 4.60 -15.24 12.03
C THR A 223 3.60 -15.35 10.86
N THR A 224 2.42 -15.89 11.12
CA THR A 224 1.31 -15.96 10.15
C THR A 224 0.07 -15.35 10.74
N VAL A 225 -0.67 -14.58 9.94
CA VAL A 225 -1.94 -13.97 10.34
C VAL A 225 -3.08 -14.46 9.44
N GLU A 226 -4.27 -14.58 10.01
CA GLU A 226 -5.49 -14.83 9.26
C GLU A 226 -6.19 -13.50 8.96
N LEU A 227 -6.52 -13.27 7.69
CA LEU A 227 -7.24 -12.08 7.24
C LEU A 227 -8.69 -12.41 6.94
N VAL A 228 -9.61 -11.60 7.47
CA VAL A 228 -11.05 -11.74 7.29
C VAL A 228 -11.61 -10.45 6.70
N ASN A 229 -11.73 -10.37 5.38
CA ASN A 229 -12.19 -9.16 4.67
C ASN A 229 -11.34 -7.93 5.05
N GLN A 230 -10.02 -8.09 5.04
CA GLN A 230 -9.06 -7.14 5.54
C GLN A 230 -7.92 -6.91 4.55
N SER A 231 -7.32 -5.74 4.66
CA SER A 231 -6.08 -5.38 4.00
C SER A 231 -4.91 -5.45 4.99
N MET A 232 -3.72 -5.76 4.47
CA MET A 232 -2.46 -5.73 5.21
C MET A 232 -1.38 -5.08 4.35
N ALA A 233 -0.57 -4.22 4.95
CA ALA A 233 0.66 -3.71 4.33
C ALA A 233 1.81 -3.78 5.32
N THR A 234 3.02 -4.00 4.81
CA THR A 234 4.23 -4.07 5.64
C THR A 234 5.29 -3.11 5.09
N SER A 235 5.71 -2.14 5.91
CA SER A 235 6.87 -1.31 5.64
C SER A 235 8.03 -1.74 6.51
N GLY A 236 9.26 -1.73 5.97
CA GLY A 236 10.44 -2.16 6.74
C GLY A 236 11.74 -1.65 6.16
N ASN A 237 12.67 -1.27 7.04
CA ASN A 237 13.93 -0.62 6.67
C ASN A 237 15.08 -1.60 6.36
N TYR A 238 14.80 -2.91 6.39
CA TYR A 238 15.80 -3.98 6.28
C TYR A 238 16.22 -4.33 4.83
N ARG A 239 15.37 -4.07 3.82
CA ARG A 239 15.64 -4.43 2.42
C ARG A 239 16.25 -3.32 1.58
N LYS A 240 15.86 -2.07 1.84
CA LYS A 240 16.25 -0.89 1.03
C LYS A 240 16.98 0.12 1.91
N PHE A 241 18.29 -0.05 1.99
CA PHE A 241 19.20 0.87 2.68
C PHE A 241 20.45 1.14 1.83
N ARG A 242 21.19 2.20 2.18
CA ARG A 242 22.48 2.57 1.58
C ARG A 242 23.49 2.83 2.68
N ILE A 243 24.75 2.51 2.42
CA ILE A 243 25.86 2.83 3.34
C ILE A 243 26.67 3.96 2.69
N SER A 244 26.92 5.03 3.44
CA SER A 244 27.74 6.17 2.99
C SER A 244 29.22 5.78 2.93
N LYS A 245 30.06 6.63 2.32
CA LYS A 245 31.52 6.40 2.30
C LYS A 245 32.11 6.39 3.72
N GLU A 246 31.45 7.04 4.65
CA GLU A 246 31.81 7.16 6.07
C GLU A 246 31.17 6.05 6.94
N GLY A 247 30.53 5.04 6.33
CA GLY A 247 29.95 3.89 7.05
C GLY A 247 28.54 4.13 7.63
N LYS A 248 27.91 5.29 7.38
CA LYS A 248 26.57 5.59 7.91
C LYS A 248 25.47 4.92 7.08
N LYS A 249 24.56 4.20 7.74
CA LYS A 249 23.38 3.57 7.11
C LYS A 249 22.24 4.59 6.93
N TYR A 250 21.67 4.63 5.73
CA TYR A 250 20.48 5.40 5.38
C TYR A 250 19.39 4.48 4.87
N VAL A 251 18.14 4.73 5.24
CA VAL A 251 16.98 3.92 4.88
C VAL A 251 16.08 4.68 3.90
N HIS A 252 15.26 3.96 3.14
CA HIS A 252 14.39 4.60 2.14
C HIS A 252 13.24 5.43 2.74
N THR A 253 12.86 5.18 4.00
CA THR A 253 11.85 5.98 4.71
C THR A 253 12.46 7.31 5.13
N ILE A 254 11.90 8.42 4.62
CA ILE A 254 12.26 9.78 5.05
C ILE A 254 11.33 10.21 6.17
N ASN A 255 11.88 10.74 7.26
CA ASN A 255 11.07 11.39 8.28
C ASN A 255 10.66 12.79 7.79
N PRO A 256 9.38 13.07 7.48
CA PRO A 256 8.99 14.36 6.91
C PRO A 256 9.10 15.53 7.87
N LYS A 257 9.33 15.28 9.17
CA LYS A 257 9.54 16.33 10.18
C LYS A 257 10.98 16.81 10.25
N THR A 258 11.93 15.98 9.83
CA THR A 258 13.37 16.28 9.93
C THR A 258 14.05 16.33 8.56
N GLY A 259 13.45 15.70 7.55
CA GLY A 259 13.99 15.57 6.21
C GLY A 259 15.08 14.50 6.05
N TYR A 260 15.38 13.75 7.12
CA TYR A 260 16.46 12.76 7.12
C TYR A 260 15.99 11.33 6.84
N ALA A 261 16.85 10.59 6.14
CA ALA A 261 16.73 9.16 5.81
C ALA A 261 17.34 8.25 6.91
N THR A 262 17.16 8.61 8.18
CA THR A 262 17.74 7.87 9.31
C THR A 262 16.79 6.76 9.75
N GLU A 263 17.35 5.60 10.08
CA GLU A 263 16.59 4.50 10.68
C GLU A 263 16.00 4.94 12.02
N SER A 264 14.70 4.69 12.22
CA SER A 264 14.08 4.79 13.54
C SER A 264 14.32 3.50 14.31
N ASN A 265 13.93 3.44 15.58
CA ASN A 265 13.99 2.19 16.34
C ASN A 265 12.95 1.14 15.87
N LEU A 266 12.06 1.47 14.94
CA LEU A 266 11.12 0.53 14.34
C LEU A 266 11.75 -0.08 13.07
N LEU A 267 11.91 -1.40 13.04
CA LEU A 267 12.53 -2.15 11.94
C LEU A 267 11.50 -2.60 10.90
N SER A 268 10.30 -2.94 11.35
CA SER A 268 9.17 -3.37 10.52
C SER A 268 7.85 -2.98 11.16
N ALA A 269 6.90 -2.56 10.33
CA ALA A 269 5.53 -2.26 10.70
C ALA A 269 4.58 -2.97 9.73
N SER A 270 3.92 -4.03 10.19
CA SER A 270 2.79 -4.64 9.49
C SER A 270 1.49 -4.08 10.06
N VAL A 271 0.67 -3.48 9.20
CA VAL A 271 -0.60 -2.83 9.57
C VAL A 271 -1.75 -3.56 8.89
N ILE A 272 -2.76 -3.95 9.68
CA ILE A 272 -3.92 -4.73 9.26
C ILE A 272 -5.19 -3.95 9.63
N SER A 273 -6.14 -3.86 8.70
CA SER A 273 -7.42 -3.17 8.91
C SER A 273 -8.48 -3.67 7.94
N ALA A 274 -9.76 -3.49 8.27
CA ALA A 274 -10.86 -3.63 7.32
C ALA A 274 -10.92 -2.47 6.30
N ALA A 275 -10.10 -1.43 6.50
CA ALA A 275 -9.93 -0.34 5.56
C ALA A 275 -9.23 -0.78 4.26
N ASP A 276 -9.18 0.16 3.32
CA ASP A 276 -8.47 0.01 2.06
C ASP A 276 -6.96 -0.23 2.27
N CYS A 277 -6.38 -1.01 1.37
CA CYS A 277 -4.97 -1.37 1.38
C CYS A 277 -4.08 -0.13 1.21
N ALA A 278 -4.51 0.85 0.40
CA ALA A 278 -3.87 2.17 0.31
C ALA A 278 -3.71 2.85 1.68
N ASP A 279 -4.73 2.76 2.53
CA ASP A 279 -4.74 3.44 3.82
C ASP A 279 -3.74 2.77 4.79
N VAL A 280 -3.67 1.44 4.81
CA VAL A 280 -2.73 0.70 5.67
C VAL A 280 -1.28 0.74 5.15
N ASP A 281 -1.07 0.84 3.83
CA ASP A 281 0.24 1.06 3.20
C ASP A 281 0.84 2.41 3.63
N ALA A 282 0.03 3.47 3.52
CA ALA A 282 0.39 4.81 3.98
C ALA A 282 0.67 4.85 5.49
N LEU A 283 -0.14 4.18 6.30
CA LEU A 283 0.06 4.10 7.75
C LEU A 283 1.33 3.31 8.11
N ALA A 284 1.61 2.20 7.44
CA ALA A 284 2.84 1.43 7.66
C ALA A 284 4.08 2.30 7.43
N THR A 285 4.10 3.08 6.34
CA THR A 285 5.19 4.04 6.07
C THR A 285 5.27 5.12 7.16
N ALA A 286 4.13 5.68 7.58
CA ALA A 286 4.09 6.68 8.65
C ALA A 286 4.69 6.14 9.95
N PHE A 287 4.34 4.91 10.32
CA PHE A 287 4.81 4.26 11.54
C PHE A 287 6.33 4.07 11.53
N MET A 288 6.90 3.70 10.39
CA MET A 288 8.36 3.63 10.22
C MET A 288 9.02 4.99 10.51
N ALA A 289 8.44 6.10 10.07
CA ALA A 289 8.94 7.45 10.34
C ALA A 289 8.69 7.91 11.80
N MET A 290 7.60 7.45 12.41
CA MET A 290 7.21 7.76 13.80
C MET A 290 8.11 7.07 14.84
N GLY A 291 8.59 5.86 14.53
CA GLY A 291 9.24 4.97 15.49
C GLY A 291 8.23 4.26 16.40
N PHE A 292 8.74 3.38 17.26
CA PHE A 292 7.91 2.45 18.04
C PHE A 292 6.94 3.16 18.99
N GLU A 293 7.41 4.05 19.87
CA GLU A 293 6.59 4.62 20.94
C GLU A 293 5.41 5.44 20.41
N LYS A 294 5.67 6.29 19.41
CA LYS A 294 4.61 7.08 18.76
C LYS A 294 3.63 6.20 18.01
N THR A 295 4.11 5.13 17.37
CA THR A 295 3.25 4.16 16.67
C THR A 295 2.35 3.43 17.66
N ARG A 296 2.89 2.94 18.77
CA ARG A 296 2.12 2.29 19.83
C ARG A 296 1.02 3.21 20.35
N ALA A 297 1.36 4.45 20.71
CA ALA A 297 0.40 5.44 21.18
C ALA A 297 -0.68 5.78 20.12
N PHE A 298 -0.32 5.79 18.84
CA PHE A 298 -1.26 5.99 17.74
C PHE A 298 -2.26 4.83 17.63
N VAL A 299 -1.77 3.60 17.64
CA VAL A 299 -2.60 2.39 17.50
C VAL A 299 -3.50 2.20 18.72
N GLU A 300 -3.02 2.52 19.92
CA GLU A 300 -3.83 2.48 21.15
C GLU A 300 -5.08 3.39 21.07
N LYS A 301 -5.01 4.50 20.31
CA LYS A 301 -6.12 5.42 20.06
C LYS A 301 -6.99 5.04 18.86
N ASN A 302 -6.55 4.09 18.03
CA ASN A 302 -7.24 3.67 16.80
C ASN A 302 -7.51 2.16 16.84
N LYS A 303 -8.51 1.76 17.62
CA LYS A 303 -8.83 0.35 17.92
C LYS A 303 -9.20 -0.51 16.70
N GLN A 304 -9.50 0.13 15.57
CA GLN A 304 -9.76 -0.54 14.29
C GLN A 304 -8.48 -0.98 13.55
N LEU A 305 -7.31 -0.57 14.03
CA LEU A 305 -6.02 -0.94 13.46
C LEU A 305 -5.39 -2.07 14.27
N PHE A 306 -4.99 -3.11 13.57
CA PHE A 306 -4.18 -4.19 14.13
C PHE A 306 -2.76 -4.07 13.59
N VAL A 307 -1.76 -4.31 14.43
CA VAL A 307 -0.35 -4.19 14.03
C VAL A 307 0.48 -5.35 14.53
N TYR A 308 1.51 -5.68 13.75
CA TYR A 308 2.65 -6.45 14.19
C TYR A 308 3.90 -5.60 13.94
N LEU A 309 4.58 -5.22 15.02
CA LEU A 309 5.73 -4.32 15.01
C LEU A 309 6.97 -5.09 15.44
N ILE A 310 8.08 -4.84 14.75
CA ILE A 310 9.41 -5.36 15.13
C ILE A 310 10.29 -4.14 15.36
N PHE A 311 10.88 -4.01 16.54
CA PHE A 311 11.61 -2.82 16.95
C PHE A 311 12.87 -3.19 17.74
N VAL A 312 13.80 -2.24 17.83
CA VAL A 312 14.97 -2.32 18.71
C VAL A 312 14.68 -1.52 19.96
N ASP A 313 14.83 -2.14 21.13
CA ASP A 313 14.68 -1.46 22.41
C ASP A 313 15.93 -0.64 22.78
N THR A 314 15.98 -0.12 24.01
CA THR A 314 17.10 0.71 24.47
C THR A 314 18.39 -0.07 24.72
N ASP A 315 18.33 -1.39 24.87
CA ASP A 315 19.51 -2.24 25.09
C ASP A 315 20.10 -2.78 23.77
N GLY A 316 19.40 -2.54 22.66
CA GLY A 316 19.82 -2.99 21.33
C GLY A 316 19.21 -4.33 20.92
N SER A 317 18.34 -4.92 21.73
CA SER A 317 17.67 -6.18 21.44
C SER A 317 16.47 -5.99 20.52
N ILE A 318 16.25 -6.98 19.64
CA ILE A 318 15.07 -7.01 18.77
C ILE A 318 13.88 -7.54 19.55
N GLN A 319 12.83 -6.72 19.63
CA GLN A 319 11.58 -7.03 20.29
C GLN A 319 10.42 -7.03 19.29
N THR A 320 9.29 -7.60 19.70
CA THR A 320 8.05 -7.60 18.92
C THR A 320 6.88 -7.07 19.74
N TYR A 321 5.94 -6.40 19.07
CA TYR A 321 4.68 -5.93 19.67
C TYR A 321 3.52 -6.22 18.74
N LYS A 322 2.39 -6.67 19.29
CA LYS A 322 1.13 -6.85 18.55
C LYS A 322 -0.07 -6.53 19.43
N ASN A 323 -1.20 -6.19 18.82
CA ASN A 323 -2.45 -5.86 19.52
C ASN A 323 -3.65 -6.73 19.09
N PHE A 324 -3.36 -7.93 18.57
CA PHE A 324 -4.33 -8.98 18.21
C PHE A 324 -3.84 -10.36 18.69
#